data_AF-A0A2H6JU53-F1
#
_entry.id   AF-A0A2H6JU53-F1
#
_cell.length_a   1.000
_cell.length_b   1.000
_cell.length_c   1.000
_cell.angle_alpha   90.00
_cell.angle_beta   90.00
_cell.angle_gamma   90.00
#
_symmetry.space_group_name_H-M   'P 1'
#
loop_
_entity.id
_entity.type
_entity.pdbx_description
1 polymer ?
#
loop_
_entity_poly.entity_id
_entity_poly.type
_entity_poly.pdbx_seq_one_letter_code
_entity_poly.pdbx_strand_id
1 'polypeptide(L)' 'MLQDIEKGRKTEIDFLNGAIARLGKKHGIDVPYNNSLVALIKFLEYNSHTSDNLILSPTSSLRSSKNSG' A
#
# COMPACT_ATOMS: atom_id res chain seq x y z
N MET A 1 3.78 6.47 12.14
CA MET A 1 3.89 6.39 10.65
C MET A 1 5.21 5.78 10.20
N LEU A 2 6.37 6.46 10.25
CA LEU A 2 7.64 5.86 9.76
C LEU A 2 7.96 4.50 10.40
N GLN A 3 7.88 4.41 11.72
CA GLN A 3 8.12 3.16 12.45
C GLN A 3 7.11 2.05 12.15
N ASP A 4 5.92 2.39 11.64
CA ASP A 4 4.93 1.40 11.20
C ASP A 4 5.30 0.90 9.81
N ILE A 5 5.67 1.81 8.90
CA ILE A 5 6.18 1.49 7.57
C ILE A 5 7.44 0.60 7.66
N GLU A 6 8.41 0.94 8.51
CA GLU A 6 9.65 0.15 8.69
C GLU A 6 9.40 -1.24 9.28
N LYS A 7 8.33 -1.38 10.07
CA LYS A 7 7.97 -2.65 10.71
C LYS A 7 6.81 -3.37 10.01
N GLY A 8 6.45 -2.95 8.79
CA GLY A 8 5.35 -3.54 8.03
C GLY A 8 4.02 -3.57 8.80
N ARG A 9 3.67 -2.48 9.49
CA ARG A 9 2.36 -2.31 10.14
C ARG A 9 1.55 -1.25 9.40
N LYS A 10 0.22 -1.33 9.54
CA LYS A 10 -0.64 -0.21 9.21
C LYS A 10 -0.30 1.01 10.06
N THR A 11 -0.26 2.17 9.43
CA THR A 11 -0.13 3.47 10.10
C THR A 11 -1.52 4.01 10.47
N GLU A 12 -1.53 5.08 11.26
CA GLU A 12 -2.76 5.80 11.66
C GLU A 12 -3.23 6.85 10.63
N ILE A 13 -2.66 6.87 9.41
CA ILE A 13 -2.90 7.92 8.39
C ILE A 13 -4.39 8.15 8.08
N ASP A 14 -5.20 7.09 8.09
CA ASP A 14 -6.64 7.18 7.80
C ASP A 14 -7.44 7.90 8.89
N PHE A 15 -6.97 7.83 10.14
CA PHE A 15 -7.61 8.43 11.31
C PHE A 15 -7.17 9.88 11.54
N LEU A 16 -5.95 10.23 11.12
CA LEU A 16 -5.42 11.58 11.21
C LEU A 16 -5.74 12.39 9.94
N ASN A 17 -4.85 12.38 8.95
CA ASN A 17 -5.01 13.13 7.70
C ASN A 17 -6.22 12.66 6.89
N GLY A 18 -6.54 11.37 6.94
CA GLY A 18 -7.73 10.81 6.31
C GLY A 18 -9.02 11.36 6.92
N ALA A 19 -9.06 11.66 8.22
CA ALA A 19 -10.22 12.31 8.84
C ALA A 19 -10.36 13.75 8.37
N ILE A 20 -9.25 14.49 8.27
CA ILE A 20 -9.25 15.85 7.72
C ILE A 20 -9.70 15.85 6.26
N ALA A 21 -9.22 14.91 5.44
CA ALA A 21 -9.66 14.75 4.04
C ALA A 21 -11.17 14.53 3.93
N ARG A 22 -11.73 13.65 4.78
CA ARG A 22 -13.18 13.39 4.82
C ARG A 22 -13.98 14.62 5.28
N LEU A 23 -13.49 15.35 6.29
CA LEU A 23 -14.13 16.58 6.77
C LEU A 23 -14.06 17.70 5.72
N GLY A 24 -12.91 17.89 5.08
CA GLY A 24 -12.74 18.87 3.99
C GLY A 24 -13.75 18.63 2.88
N LYS A 25 -13.87 17.37 2.42
CA LYS A 25 -14.90 16.97 1.45
C LYS A 25 -16.32 17.25 1.95
N LYS A 26 -16.62 16.95 3.21
CA LYS A 26 -17.94 17.20 3.81
C LYS A 26 -18.31 18.68 3.84
N HIS A 27 -17.33 19.56 4.03
CA HIS A 27 -17.53 21.00 4.17
C HIS A 27 -17.20 21.80 2.89
N GLY A 28 -16.84 21.14 1.78
CA GLY A 28 -16.46 21.81 0.54
C GLY A 28 -15.13 22.59 0.64
N ILE A 29 -14.25 22.20 1.56
CA ILE A 29 -12.94 22.81 1.76
C ILE A 29 -11.89 21.92 1.11
N ASP A 30 -11.10 22.49 0.19
CA ASP A 30 -9.98 21.78 -0.40
C ASP A 30 -8.84 21.61 0.61
N VAL A 31 -8.29 20.39 0.67
CA VAL A 31 -7.25 19.97 1.61
C VAL A 31 -6.17 19.19 0.87
N PRO A 32 -5.53 19.81 -0.14
CA PRO A 32 -4.70 19.10 -1.12
C PRO A 32 -3.53 18.37 -0.47
N TYR A 33 -2.92 18.96 0.55
CA TYR A 33 -1.81 18.34 1.28
C TYR A 33 -2.25 17.09 2.06
N ASN A 34 -3.43 17.10 2.70
CA ASN A 34 -3.91 15.93 3.41
C ASN A 34 -4.23 14.78 2.44
N ASN A 35 -4.82 15.11 1.29
CA ASN A 35 -5.09 14.12 0.24
C ASN A 35 -3.79 13.49 -0.28
N SER A 36 -2.79 14.32 -0.59
CA SER A 36 -1.48 13.86 -1.07
C SER A 36 -0.74 13.03 -0.02
N LEU A 37 -0.73 13.45 1.25
CA LEU A 37 -0.10 12.70 2.34
C LEU A 37 -0.75 11.33 2.54
N VAL A 38 -2.09 11.26 2.52
CA VAL A 38 -2.81 9.98 2.59
C VAL A 38 -2.38 9.06 1.46
N ALA A 39 -2.35 9.56 0.21
CA ALA A 39 -1.96 8.75 -0.95
C ALA A 39 -0.51 8.25 -0.85
N LEU A 40 0.43 9.12 -0.48
CA LEU A 40 1.85 8.78 -0.37
C LEU A 40 2.11 7.75 0.72
N ILE A 41 1.54 7.94 1.91
CA ILE A 41 1.74 6.99 3.01
C ILE A 41 1.06 5.65 2.70
N LYS A 42 -0.12 5.64 2.07
CA LYS A 42 -0.76 4.40 1.62
C LYS A 42 0.09 3.64 0.59
N PHE A 43 0.74 4.35 -0.32
CA PHE A 43 1.69 3.75 -1.25
C PHE A 43 2.88 3.10 -0.51
N LEU A 44 3.46 3.79 0.47
CA LEU A 44 4.57 3.24 1.26
C LEU A 44 4.13 2.03 2.11
N GLU A 45 2.97 2.11 2.78
CA GLU A 45 2.37 0.99 3.53
C GLU A 45 2.23 -0.27 2.67
N TYR A 46 1.70 -0.14 1.45
CA TYR A 46 1.53 -1.27 0.53
C TYR A 46 2.86 -1.93 0.16
N ASN A 47 3.88 -1.12 -0.12
CA ASN A 47 5.20 -1.64 -0.49
C ASN A 47 5.93 -2.28 0.69
N SER A 48 5.76 -1.77 1.91
CA SER A 48 6.32 -2.38 3.13
C SER A 48 5.80 -3.79 3.41
N HIS A 49 4.59 -4.14 2.94
CA HIS A 49 4.03 -5.49 3.08
C HIS A 49 4.36 -6.43 1.90
N THR A 50 4.88 -5.89 0.79
CA THR A 50 5.18 -6.68 -0.41
C THR A 50 6.53 -7.40 -0.32
N SER A 51 7.46 -6.89 0.50
CA SER A 51 8.78 -7.52 0.73
C SER A 51 8.70 -8.94 1.30
N ASP A 52 7.63 -9.27 2.03
CA ASP A 52 7.40 -10.60 2.59
C ASP A 52 6.72 -11.57 1.60
N ASN A 53 6.19 -11.08 0.47
CA ASN A 53 5.42 -11.87 -0.50
C ASN A 53 6.18 -12.21 -1.80
N LEU A 54 7.48 -11.91 -1.88
CA LEU A 54 8.31 -12.23 -3.06
C LEU A 54 8.61 -13.74 -3.26
N ILE A 55 8.05 -14.65 -2.45
CA ILE A 55 8.20 -16.10 -2.64
C ILE A 55 7.15 -16.70 -3.61
N LEU A 56 6.07 -15.99 -3.97
CA LEU A 56 5.07 -16.51 -4.91
C LEU A 56 5.00 -15.66 -6.19
N SER A 57 6.01 -15.81 -7.04
CA SER A 57 5.87 -15.43 -8.46
C SER A 57 5.13 -16.55 -9.23
N PRO A 58 4.18 -16.22 -10.12
CA PRO A 58 3.37 -17.21 -10.86
C PRO A 58 4.09 -17.82 -12.08
N THR A 59 5.40 -17.98 -12.05
CA THR A 59 6.20 -18.44 -13.21
C THR A 59 6.36 -19.97 -13.31
N SER A 60 5.69 -20.78 -12.49
CA SER A 60 5.79 -22.24 -12.54
C SER A 60 5.00 -22.93 -13.68
N SER A 61 4.67 -22.24 -14.78
CA SER A 61 3.98 -22.85 -15.95
C SER A 61 4.90 -23.17 -17.14
N LEU A 62 6.22 -23.22 -16.95
CA LEU A 62 7.16 -23.57 -18.04
C LEU A 62 8.25 -24.53 -17.58
N ARG A 63 7.89 -25.78 -17.23
CA ARG A 63 8.85 -26.89 -17.34
C ARG A 63 8.18 -28.24 -17.57
N SER A 64 8.56 -28.86 -18.69
CA SER A 64 8.43 -30.27 -19.06
C SER A 64 7.14 -30.74 -19.77
N SER A 65 6.91 -30.21 -20.97
CA SER A 65 6.49 -31.06 -22.09
C SER A 65 7.70 -31.24 -23.02
N LYS A 66 8.26 -32.46 -22.99
CA LYS A 66 9.19 -33.14 -23.93
C LYS A 66 10.18 -34.01 -23.14
N ASN A 67 9.84 -35.27 -22.92
CA ASN A 67 10.55 -36.35 -23.59
C ASN A 67 9.75 -37.65 -23.58
N SER A 68 9.65 -38.21 -24.77
CA SER A 68 9.00 -39.43 -25.23
C SER A 68 9.58 -40.73 -24.65
N GLY A 69 8.71 -41.73 -24.51
CA GLY A 69 9.00 -43.14 -24.28
C GLY A 69 7.71 -43.94 -24.37
#